data_AF-A0A954WTC6-F1
#
_entry.id   AF-A0A954WTC6-F1
#
_cell.length_a   1.000
_cell.length_b   1.000
_cell.length_c   1.000
_cell.angle_alpha   90.00
_cell.angle_beta   90.00
_cell.angle_gamma   90.00
#
_symmetry.space_group_name_H-M   'P 1'
#
loop_
_entity.id
_entity.type
_entity.pdbx_description
1 polymer ?
#
loop_
_entity_poly.entity_id
_entity_poly.type
_entity_poly.pdbx_seq_one_letter_code
_entity_poly.pdbx_strand_id
1 'polypeptide(L)'
;MQQKNKVPYHLPMAESKRREDGQYALAPDGRFFSKMDFGKRPKQFVTLTSKVGISENDGEFKLAFDVSGYDNVRVTIELCFRAEGSLKGVVQATNGRPRWERNVRTRTPNDSRVFFLKNGTGAYTVNDDTLEFGPGLHEHNSLRMEGEPYSVYNGSLRAEGDRVDITGKTPFQYVLTVK
;
A
#
# COMPACT_ATOMS: atom_id res chain seq x y z
N MET A 1 -1.41 -16.08 8.30
CA MET A 1 -1.75 -14.81 9.00
C MET A 1 -3.02 -14.22 8.40
N GLN A 2 -3.89 -13.60 9.21
CA GLN A 2 -5.07 -12.87 8.74
C GLN A 2 -5.18 -11.52 9.46
N GLN A 3 -5.48 -10.48 8.71
CA GLN A 3 -5.76 -9.14 9.22
C GLN A 3 -7.09 -8.63 8.65
N LYS A 4 -7.84 -7.90 9.48
CA LYS A 4 -9.09 -7.24 9.08
C LYS A 4 -9.00 -5.76 9.42
N ASN A 5 -9.04 -4.91 8.39
CA ASN A 5 -9.04 -3.45 8.54
C ASN A 5 -10.46 -2.94 8.31
N LYS A 6 -11.01 -2.25 9.31
CA LYS A 6 -12.37 -1.72 9.29
C LYS A 6 -12.31 -0.20 9.39
N VAL A 7 -12.74 0.50 8.33
CA VAL A 7 -12.63 1.96 8.21
C VAL A 7 -14.02 2.58 8.25
N PRO A 8 -14.25 3.62 9.08
CA PRO A 8 -15.52 4.32 9.13
C PRO A 8 -15.68 5.29 7.96
N TYR A 9 -16.83 5.22 7.30
CA TYR A 9 -17.37 6.26 6.44
C TYR A 9 -18.43 7.05 7.23
N HIS A 10 -18.11 8.29 7.56
CA HIS A 10 -18.99 9.15 8.35
C HIS A 10 -20.11 9.72 7.46
N LEU A 11 -21.35 9.41 7.81
CA LEU A 11 -22.54 9.90 7.13
C LEU A 11 -22.85 11.36 7.55
N PRO A 12 -23.78 12.03 6.85
CA PRO A 12 -24.26 13.35 7.26
C PRO A 12 -24.76 13.35 8.71
N MET A 13 -24.51 14.47 9.39
CA MET A 13 -25.04 14.68 10.73
C MET A 13 -26.57 14.81 10.68
N ALA A 14 -27.26 14.16 11.60
CA ALA A 14 -28.71 14.29 11.75
C ALA A 14 -29.09 15.77 11.95
N GLU A 15 -30.21 16.21 11.35
CA GLU A 15 -30.64 17.61 11.39
C GLU A 15 -30.75 18.15 12.81
N SER A 16 -31.32 17.36 13.72
CA SER A 16 -31.47 17.69 15.15
C SER A 16 -30.15 17.87 15.91
N LYS A 17 -29.01 17.52 15.32
CA LYS A 17 -27.67 17.70 15.90
C LYS A 17 -26.86 18.79 15.20
N ARG A 18 -27.38 19.35 14.11
CA ARG A 18 -26.70 20.43 13.39
C ARG A 18 -26.83 21.72 14.17
N ARG A 19 -25.73 22.46 14.27
CA ARG A 19 -25.74 23.84 14.77
C ARG A 19 -25.88 24.80 13.59
N GLU A 20 -26.73 25.81 13.74
CA GLU A 20 -26.92 26.86 12.73
C GLU A 20 -25.62 27.63 12.45
N ASP A 21 -24.80 27.86 13.47
CA ASP A 21 -23.51 28.56 13.38
C ASP A 21 -22.36 27.70 12.79
N GLY A 22 -22.58 26.39 12.61
CA GLY A 22 -21.55 25.45 12.19
C GLY A 22 -20.37 25.28 13.15
N GLN A 23 -20.41 25.84 14.36
CA GLN A 23 -19.29 25.85 15.30
C GLN A 23 -19.32 24.64 16.23
N TYR A 24 -18.60 23.58 15.86
CA TYR A 24 -18.41 22.42 16.75
C TYR A 24 -17.10 22.50 17.53
N ALA A 25 -17.01 21.71 18.60
CA ALA A 25 -15.78 21.57 19.37
C ALA A 25 -14.65 21.00 18.50
N LEU A 26 -13.44 21.53 18.67
CA LEU A 26 -12.26 20.96 18.04
C LEU A 26 -11.93 19.65 18.73
N ALA A 27 -11.93 18.55 17.98
CA ALA A 27 -11.68 17.22 18.52
C ALA A 27 -10.81 16.39 17.57
N PRO A 28 -10.03 15.41 18.10
CA PRO A 28 -9.29 14.47 17.27
C PRO A 28 -10.26 13.47 16.59
N ASP A 29 -10.07 13.24 15.29
CA ASP A 29 -10.78 12.22 14.50
C ASP A 29 -9.92 10.96 14.27
N GLY A 30 -8.75 10.86 14.90
CA GLY A 30 -7.75 9.82 14.68
C GLY A 30 -6.86 10.03 13.44
N ARG A 31 -7.24 10.97 12.56
CA ARG A 31 -6.46 11.36 11.37
C ARG A 31 -5.93 12.79 11.49
N PHE A 32 -6.74 13.69 12.02
CA PHE A 32 -6.42 15.09 12.27
C PHE A 32 -7.41 15.66 13.30
N PHE A 33 -7.17 16.90 13.76
CA PHE A 33 -8.13 17.64 14.58
C PHE A 33 -9.10 18.41 13.69
N SER A 34 -10.40 18.34 13.99
CA SER A 34 -11.41 19.09 13.23
C SER A 34 -12.58 19.52 14.10
N LYS A 35 -13.25 20.61 13.69
CA LYS A 35 -14.51 21.11 14.26
C LYS A 35 -15.72 20.54 13.50
N MET A 36 -15.71 19.24 13.22
CA MET A 36 -16.73 18.58 12.38
C MET A 36 -17.64 17.60 13.16
N ASP A 37 -17.35 17.40 14.46
CA ASP A 37 -18.05 16.51 15.40
C ASP A 37 -18.28 15.09 14.81
N PHE A 38 -17.23 14.51 14.22
CA PHE A 38 -17.26 13.20 13.58
C PHE A 38 -17.73 12.07 14.53
N GLY A 39 -17.53 12.22 15.84
CA GLY A 39 -17.99 11.29 16.86
C GLY A 39 -19.51 11.14 16.94
N LYS A 40 -20.26 12.20 16.61
CA LYS A 40 -21.75 12.18 16.63
C LYS A 40 -22.38 11.82 15.29
N ARG A 41 -21.56 11.59 14.26
CA ARG A 41 -22.06 11.21 12.94
C ARG A 41 -22.29 9.70 12.88
N PRO A 42 -23.41 9.22 12.32
CA PRO A 42 -23.59 7.81 12.00
C PRO A 42 -22.45 7.34 11.09
N LYS A 43 -22.05 6.08 11.22
CA LYS A 43 -20.94 5.49 10.46
C LYS A 43 -21.43 4.27 9.72
N GLN A 44 -21.10 4.21 8.44
CA GLN A 44 -21.03 2.94 7.72
C GLN A 44 -19.57 2.46 7.75
N PHE A 45 -19.36 1.15 7.67
CA PHE A 45 -18.01 0.61 7.75
C PHE A 45 -17.69 -0.15 6.48
N VAL A 46 -16.53 0.20 5.92
CA VAL A 46 -15.90 -0.55 4.84
C VAL A 46 -14.86 -1.46 5.45
N THR A 47 -14.80 -2.70 4.99
CA THR A 47 -13.90 -3.72 5.52
C THR A 47 -13.01 -4.24 4.40
N LEU A 48 -11.71 -4.29 4.67
CA LEU A 48 -10.72 -5.02 3.89
C LEU A 48 -10.20 -6.18 4.74
N THR A 49 -10.17 -7.38 4.18
CA THR A 49 -9.62 -8.57 4.82
C THR A 49 -8.44 -9.05 4.00
N SER A 50 -7.28 -9.21 4.65
CA SER A 50 -6.05 -9.70 4.03
C SER A 50 -5.64 -11.00 4.72
N LYS A 51 -5.39 -12.05 3.93
CA LYS A 51 -4.86 -13.32 4.37
C LYS A 51 -3.55 -13.60 3.63
N VAL A 52 -2.56 -14.08 4.37
CA VAL A 52 -1.29 -14.54 3.82
C VAL A 52 -1.01 -15.93 4.36
N GLY A 53 -0.97 -16.91 3.47
CA GLY A 53 -0.44 -18.25 3.72
C GLY A 53 1.01 -18.32 3.31
N ILE A 54 1.84 -19.03 4.07
CA ILE A 54 3.24 -19.28 3.71
C ILE A 54 3.47 -20.78 3.81
N SER A 55 4.07 -21.37 2.79
CA SER A 55 4.54 -22.75 2.77
C SER A 55 5.95 -22.80 2.19
N GLU A 56 6.77 -23.72 2.69
CA GLU A 56 8.11 -23.98 2.20
C GLU A 56 8.20 -25.44 1.74
N ASN A 57 8.91 -25.66 0.63
CA ASN A 57 9.21 -26.99 0.13
C ASN A 57 10.54 -26.97 -0.64
N ASP A 58 11.56 -27.62 -0.07
CA ASP A 58 12.88 -27.79 -0.70
C ASP A 58 13.55 -26.44 -1.05
N GLY A 59 13.49 -25.48 -0.13
CA GLY A 59 14.04 -24.13 -0.30
C GLY A 59 13.13 -23.16 -1.06
N GLU A 60 12.07 -23.65 -1.70
CA GLU A 60 11.08 -22.81 -2.37
C GLU A 60 9.96 -22.38 -1.41
N PHE A 61 9.81 -21.08 -1.22
CA PHE A 61 8.73 -20.47 -0.45
C PHE A 61 7.58 -20.05 -1.37
N LYS A 62 6.35 -20.39 -0.99
CA LYS A 62 5.12 -19.86 -1.61
C LYS A 62 4.36 -19.02 -0.62
N LEU A 63 4.12 -17.76 -0.99
CA LEU A 63 3.33 -16.81 -0.23
C LEU A 63 2.00 -16.60 -0.97
N ALA A 64 0.92 -17.15 -0.44
CA ALA A 64 -0.43 -17.04 -1.00
C ALA A 64 -1.19 -15.88 -0.36
N PHE A 65 -1.48 -14.85 -1.15
CA PHE A 65 -2.22 -13.66 -0.76
C PHE A 65 -3.68 -13.79 -1.20
N ASP A 66 -4.60 -13.55 -0.27
CA ASP A 66 -6.03 -13.40 -0.52
C ASP A 66 -6.50 -12.11 0.16
N VAL A 67 -6.78 -11.09 -0.63
CA VAL A 67 -7.27 -9.79 -0.17
C VAL A 67 -8.67 -9.54 -0.74
N SER A 68 -9.64 -9.40 0.15
CA SER A 68 -11.06 -9.23 -0.17
C SER A 68 -11.66 -8.02 0.54
N GLY A 69 -12.74 -7.49 -0.01
CA GLY A 69 -13.36 -6.25 0.46
C GLY A 69 -14.20 -5.63 -0.66
N TYR A 70 -14.19 -4.32 -0.77
CA TYR A 70 -14.77 -3.63 -1.93
C TYR A 70 -13.96 -3.88 -3.19
N ASP A 71 -14.63 -3.90 -4.34
CA ASP A 71 -13.97 -4.06 -5.63
C ASP A 71 -13.06 -2.88 -5.96
N ASN A 72 -12.00 -3.17 -6.71
CA ASN A 72 -11.07 -2.19 -7.27
C ASN A 72 -10.25 -1.38 -6.25
N VAL A 73 -10.18 -1.80 -4.98
CA VAL A 73 -9.24 -1.23 -4.02
C VAL A 73 -7.83 -1.70 -4.38
N ARG A 74 -6.90 -0.76 -4.55
CA ARG A 74 -5.49 -1.00 -4.90
C ARG A 74 -4.78 -1.82 -3.83
N VAL A 75 -3.97 -2.78 -4.27
CA VAL A 75 -3.14 -3.66 -3.44
C VAL A 75 -1.71 -3.60 -3.93
N THR A 76 -0.76 -3.43 -3.02
CA THR A 76 0.68 -3.52 -3.30
C THR A 76 1.30 -4.57 -2.38
N ILE A 77 2.11 -5.45 -2.95
CA ILE A 77 3.10 -6.25 -2.22
C ILE A 77 4.45 -5.57 -2.46
N GLU A 78 5.10 -5.13 -1.39
CA GLU A 78 6.42 -4.51 -1.44
C GLU A 78 7.46 -5.52 -0.92
N LEU A 79 8.42 -5.89 -1.77
CA LEU A 79 9.58 -6.70 -1.39
C LEU A 79 10.75 -5.77 -1.10
N CYS A 80 11.29 -5.85 0.11
CA CYS A 80 12.36 -4.96 0.58
C CYS A 80 13.70 -5.69 0.58
N PHE A 81 14.64 -5.18 -0.20
CA PHE A 81 15.99 -5.71 -0.37
C PHE A 81 17.02 -4.73 0.16
N ARG A 82 18.18 -5.26 0.56
CA ARG A 82 19.27 -4.43 1.04
C ARG A 82 19.91 -3.65 -0.12
N ALA A 83 20.58 -2.55 0.21
CA ALA A 83 21.07 -1.58 -0.77
C ALA A 83 22.33 -2.04 -1.53
N GLU A 84 23.03 -3.04 -1.00
CA GLU A 84 24.31 -3.55 -1.52
C GLU A 84 24.15 -4.63 -2.60
N GLY A 85 22.95 -5.20 -2.75
CA GLY A 85 22.71 -6.19 -3.80
C GLY A 85 22.32 -5.55 -5.14
N SER A 86 21.98 -6.40 -6.10
CA SER A 86 21.57 -5.99 -7.44
C SER A 86 20.29 -6.68 -7.87
N LEU A 87 19.40 -5.93 -8.51
CA LEU A 87 18.12 -6.42 -9.01
C LEU A 87 18.16 -6.66 -10.52
N LYS A 88 17.56 -7.77 -10.97
CA LYS A 88 17.29 -8.10 -12.37
C LYS A 88 15.80 -8.39 -12.57
N GLY A 89 15.33 -8.21 -13.81
CA GLY A 89 13.93 -8.47 -14.18
C GLY A 89 12.92 -7.41 -13.73
N VAL A 90 13.39 -6.29 -13.14
CA VAL A 90 12.52 -5.24 -12.60
C VAL A 90 12.64 -3.93 -13.38
N VAL A 91 11.62 -3.09 -13.31
CA VAL A 91 11.56 -1.78 -13.98
C VAL A 91 11.48 -0.67 -12.95
N GLN A 92 12.43 0.26 -12.96
CA GLN A 92 12.44 1.40 -12.04
C GLN A 92 11.14 2.23 -12.15
N ALA A 93 10.52 2.55 -11.02
CA ALA A 93 9.20 3.19 -10.95
C ALA A 93 9.19 4.65 -11.45
N THR A 94 10.37 5.26 -11.57
CA THR A 94 10.58 6.61 -12.12
C THR A 94 10.74 6.60 -13.64
N ASN A 95 11.04 5.46 -14.27
CA ASN A 95 11.19 5.36 -15.72
C ASN A 95 9.82 5.43 -16.41
N GLY A 96 9.65 6.40 -17.33
CA GLY A 96 8.47 6.52 -18.18
C GLY A 96 7.30 7.34 -17.62
N ARG A 97 7.43 8.02 -16.47
CA ARG A 97 6.34 8.89 -15.97
C ARG A 97 6.22 10.19 -16.78
N PRO A 98 5.04 10.52 -17.34
CA PRO A 98 4.84 11.81 -18.01
C PRO A 98 5.02 12.95 -17.00
N ARG A 99 5.58 14.08 -17.47
CA ARG A 99 6.01 15.21 -16.63
C ARG A 99 4.92 15.73 -15.67
N TRP A 100 3.65 15.63 -16.05
CA TRP A 100 2.53 16.10 -15.23
C TRP A 100 2.22 15.21 -14.03
N GLU A 101 2.56 13.91 -14.08
CA GLU A 101 2.44 12.99 -12.92
C GLU A 101 3.59 13.14 -11.91
N ARG A 102 4.71 13.76 -12.31
CA ARG A 102 5.86 14.01 -11.43
C ARG A 102 5.60 15.09 -10.37
N ASN A 103 4.56 15.93 -10.54
CA ASN A 103 4.32 17.12 -9.73
C ASN A 103 2.98 17.11 -8.94
N VAL A 104 2.24 16.00 -8.93
CA VAL A 104 0.96 15.95 -8.20
C VAL A 104 1.24 15.77 -6.70
N ARG A 105 1.52 16.85 -5.95
CA ARG A 105 1.55 16.99 -4.46
C ARG A 105 2.06 15.79 -3.63
N THR A 106 2.80 14.93 -4.27
CA THR A 106 3.50 13.79 -3.74
C THR A 106 4.90 14.34 -3.70
N ARG A 107 5.44 14.56 -2.50
CA ARG A 107 6.87 14.35 -2.30
C ARG A 107 7.12 12.91 -2.72
N THR A 108 7.16 12.64 -4.01
CA THR A 108 7.76 11.43 -4.55
C THR A 108 9.22 11.76 -4.41
N PRO A 109 9.94 11.17 -3.44
CA PRO A 109 11.39 11.26 -3.51
C PRO A 109 11.76 10.79 -4.91
N ASN A 110 12.80 11.37 -5.50
CA ASN A 110 13.43 10.78 -6.68
C ASN A 110 14.03 9.43 -6.25
N ASP A 111 13.15 8.49 -5.97
CA ASP A 111 13.41 7.29 -5.22
C ASP A 111 13.82 6.27 -6.26
N SER A 112 15.06 6.43 -6.70
CA SER A 112 15.70 5.56 -7.66
C SER A 112 15.74 4.10 -7.20
N ARG A 113 15.37 3.84 -5.94
CA ARG A 113 15.35 2.53 -5.30
C ARG A 113 13.98 1.85 -5.32
N VAL A 114 12.97 2.43 -5.97
CA VAL A 114 11.68 1.76 -6.17
C VAL A 114 11.57 1.20 -7.58
N PHE A 115 11.21 -0.07 -7.67
CA PHE A 115 11.06 -0.82 -8.90
C PHE A 115 9.72 -1.55 -8.92
N PHE A 116 9.28 -1.94 -10.10
CA PHE A 116 8.13 -2.82 -10.32
C PHE A 116 8.58 -4.13 -10.92
N LEU A 117 8.09 -5.26 -10.41
CA LEU A 117 8.14 -6.52 -11.14
C LEU A 117 6.86 -6.65 -11.97
N LYS A 118 6.90 -6.16 -13.21
CA LYS A 118 5.71 -6.01 -14.06
C LYS A 118 5.17 -7.33 -14.61
N ASN A 119 6.06 -8.29 -14.86
CA ASN A 119 5.78 -9.63 -15.38
C ASN A 119 7.00 -10.53 -15.10
N GLY A 120 6.90 -11.81 -15.45
CA GLY A 120 8.04 -12.74 -15.40
C GLY A 120 8.57 -12.94 -13.98
N THR A 121 9.87 -13.16 -13.84
CA THR A 121 10.54 -13.30 -12.54
C THR A 121 11.58 -12.20 -12.35
N GLY A 122 11.77 -11.79 -11.10
CA GLY A 122 12.86 -10.95 -10.67
C GLY A 122 13.94 -11.78 -9.98
N ALA A 123 15.15 -11.23 -9.92
CA ALA A 123 16.23 -11.81 -9.13
C ALA A 123 16.94 -10.72 -8.33
N TYR A 124 17.33 -11.05 -7.11
CA TYR A 124 18.17 -10.23 -6.25
C TYR A 124 19.44 -10.99 -5.91
N THR A 125 20.60 -10.44 -6.24
CA THR A 125 21.90 -11.06 -5.94
C THR A 125 22.68 -10.18 -4.97
N VAL A 126 23.20 -10.78 -3.89
CA VAL A 126 24.12 -10.15 -2.94
C VAL A 126 25.26 -11.10 -2.65
N ASN A 127 26.51 -10.66 -2.86
CA ASN A 127 27.68 -11.53 -2.87
C ASN A 127 27.46 -12.72 -3.84
N ASP A 128 27.59 -13.96 -3.37
CA ASP A 128 27.39 -15.18 -4.15
C ASP A 128 25.97 -15.75 -4.05
N ASP A 129 25.11 -15.14 -3.22
CA ASP A 129 23.74 -15.60 -3.00
C ASP A 129 22.77 -14.90 -3.96
N THR A 130 21.87 -15.68 -4.58
CA THR A 130 20.82 -15.17 -5.46
C THR A 130 19.45 -15.69 -5.03
N LEU A 131 18.51 -14.77 -4.94
CA LEU A 131 17.10 -15.02 -4.69
C LEU A 131 16.30 -14.75 -5.96
N GLU A 132 15.52 -15.70 -6.45
CA GLU A 132 14.53 -15.50 -7.51
C GLU A 132 13.13 -15.32 -6.91
N PHE A 133 12.33 -14.41 -7.47
CA PHE A 133 10.98 -14.14 -7.00
C PHE A 133 10.00 -13.84 -8.13
N GLY A 134 8.75 -14.27 -8.02
CA GLY A 134 7.71 -14.00 -9.02
C GLY A 134 6.47 -14.88 -8.89
N PRO A 135 5.50 -14.77 -9.83
CA PRO A 135 5.57 -14.01 -11.07
C PRO A 135 5.21 -12.53 -10.91
N GLY A 136 5.72 -11.64 -11.76
CA GLY A 136 5.34 -10.23 -11.76
C GLY A 136 3.86 -9.98 -12.06
N LEU A 137 3.33 -8.89 -11.50
CA LEU A 137 2.00 -8.36 -11.78
C LEU A 137 2.01 -6.84 -11.57
N HIS A 138 1.38 -6.11 -12.48
CA HIS A 138 1.35 -4.65 -12.43
C HIS A 138 0.06 -4.06 -12.99
N GLU A 139 -0.87 -3.72 -12.11
CA GLU A 139 -2.14 -3.07 -12.45
C GLU A 139 -2.17 -1.56 -12.19
N HIS A 140 -1.23 -1.01 -11.40
CA HIS A 140 -1.19 0.42 -11.10
C HIS A 140 0.18 0.93 -10.64
N ASN A 141 0.39 2.25 -10.75
CA ASN A 141 1.63 2.96 -10.40
C ASN A 141 1.65 3.59 -8.99
N SER A 142 0.75 3.19 -8.08
CA SER A 142 0.67 3.74 -6.72
C SER A 142 1.88 3.36 -5.88
N LEU A 143 2.64 4.35 -5.39
CA LEU A 143 3.91 4.18 -4.63
C LEU A 143 3.83 4.64 -3.16
N ARG A 144 2.63 5.00 -2.70
CA ARG A 144 2.38 5.43 -1.32
C ARG A 144 1.41 4.44 -0.71
N MET A 145 1.82 3.85 0.40
CA MET A 145 1.04 2.93 1.21
C MET A 145 0.66 3.55 2.55
N GLU A 146 1.27 4.69 2.91
CA GLU A 146 0.95 5.43 4.12
C GLU A 146 -0.46 6.03 4.07
N GLY A 147 -1.26 5.69 5.08
CA GLY A 147 -2.55 6.32 5.32
C GLY A 147 -2.40 7.76 5.85
N GLU A 148 -3.54 8.45 5.95
CA GLU A 148 -3.61 9.79 6.56
C GLU A 148 -2.97 9.86 7.96
N PRO A 149 -3.10 8.87 8.86
CA PRO A 149 -2.46 8.93 10.19
C PRO A 149 -0.94 9.09 10.18
N TYR A 150 -0.26 8.68 9.10
CA TYR A 150 1.18 8.88 8.93
C TYR A 150 1.47 10.15 8.13
N SER A 151 0.78 10.32 7.00
CA SER A 151 1.15 11.35 6.03
C SER A 151 0.92 12.79 6.52
N VAL A 152 -0.07 13.03 7.38
CA VAL A 152 -0.32 14.36 7.98
C VAL A 152 0.82 14.84 8.87
N TYR A 153 1.60 13.92 9.42
CA TYR A 153 2.76 14.21 10.27
C TYR A 153 4.10 14.05 9.51
N ASN A 154 4.06 14.04 8.17
CA ASN A 154 5.22 13.73 7.31
C ASN A 154 5.88 12.37 7.62
N GLY A 155 5.13 11.42 8.19
CA GLY A 155 5.60 10.05 8.41
C GLY A 155 5.71 9.26 7.10
N SER A 156 6.59 8.25 7.12
CA SER A 156 6.82 7.33 6.01
C SER A 156 6.74 5.89 6.52
N LEU A 157 6.12 5.01 5.72
CA LEU A 157 6.13 3.55 5.95
C LEU A 157 7.18 2.83 5.09
N ARG A 158 7.99 3.57 4.32
CA ARG A 158 8.96 2.97 3.41
C ARG A 158 10.10 2.32 4.18
N ALA A 159 10.36 1.06 3.88
CA ALA A 159 11.58 0.39 4.32
C ALA A 159 12.81 1.02 3.65
N GLU A 160 13.97 0.90 4.29
CA GLU A 160 15.25 1.27 3.66
C GLU A 160 15.63 0.28 2.55
N GLY A 161 16.58 0.68 1.70
CA GLY A 161 17.08 -0.16 0.61
C GLY A 161 16.24 -0.12 -0.67
N ASP A 162 16.40 -1.15 -1.49
CA ASP A 162 15.73 -1.30 -2.77
C ASP A 162 14.40 -2.02 -2.59
N ARG A 163 13.36 -1.54 -3.26
CA ARG A 163 11.98 -1.99 -3.08
C ARG A 163 11.39 -2.41 -4.41
N VAL A 164 10.82 -3.60 -4.45
CA VAL A 164 10.16 -4.13 -5.65
C VAL A 164 8.67 -4.31 -5.37
N ASP A 165 7.87 -3.53 -6.10
CA ASP A 165 6.42 -3.54 -5.99
C ASP A 165 5.80 -4.51 -7.00
N ILE A 166 4.82 -5.28 -6.52
CA ILE A 166 3.88 -6.07 -7.30
C ILE A 166 2.49 -5.51 -7.00
N THR A 167 1.76 -5.08 -8.03
CA THR A 167 0.54 -4.28 -7.84
C THR A 167 -0.69 -4.91 -8.49
N GLY A 168 -1.79 -4.90 -7.76
CA GLY A 168 -3.08 -5.45 -8.19
C GLY A 168 -4.26 -4.68 -7.60
N LYS A 169 -5.46 -5.23 -7.77
CA LYS A 169 -6.68 -4.70 -7.16
C LYS A 169 -7.51 -5.82 -6.55
N THR A 170 -8.28 -5.45 -5.53
CA THR A 170 -9.25 -6.35 -4.92
C THR A 170 -10.46 -6.62 -5.82
N PRO A 171 -11.08 -7.82 -5.72
CA PRO A 171 -10.58 -8.98 -4.98
C PRO A 171 -9.27 -9.50 -5.59
N PHE A 172 -8.29 -9.79 -4.73
CA PHE A 172 -6.91 -10.06 -5.12
C PHE A 172 -6.49 -11.43 -4.60
N GLN A 173 -6.27 -12.36 -5.51
CA GLN A 173 -5.70 -13.67 -5.22
C GLN A 173 -4.42 -13.84 -6.01
N TYR A 174 -3.32 -14.09 -5.30
CA TYR A 174 -2.00 -14.09 -5.91
C TYR A 174 -1.04 -14.94 -5.11
N VAL A 175 -0.15 -15.67 -5.80
CA VAL A 175 0.87 -16.50 -5.17
C VAL A 175 2.24 -16.01 -5.63
N LEU A 176 3.03 -15.53 -4.68
CA LEU A 176 4.45 -15.23 -4.89
C LEU A 176 5.26 -16.48 -4.57
N THR A 177 6.14 -16.87 -5.48
CA THR A 177 7.17 -17.88 -5.25
C THR A 177 8.50 -17.17 -5.04
N VAL A 178 9.27 -17.64 -4.07
CA VAL A 178 10.61 -17.14 -3.74
C VAL A 178 11.53 -18.35 -3.53
N LYS A 179 12.70 -18.37 -4.16
CA LYS A 179 13.68 -19.47 -4.06
C LYS A 179 15.11 -18.96 -4.20
#